data_AF-A0A806JY30-F1
#
_entry.id   AF-A0A806JY30-F1
#
_cell.length_a   1.000
_cell.length_b   1.000
_cell.length_c   1.000
_cell.angle_alpha   90.00
_cell.angle_beta   90.00
_cell.angle_gamma   90.00
#
_symmetry.space_group_name_H-M   'P 1'
#
loop_
_entity.id
_entity.type
_entity.pdbx_description
1 polymer ?
#
loop_
_entity_poly.entity_id
_entity_poly.type
_entity_poly.pdbx_seq_one_letter_code
_entity_poly.pdbx_strand_id
1 'polypeptide(L)'
;MKKYSWVAVILLVFPLAFFGCGGNGGDDDDDDITDGEPRIVELGDFTWINNDNPDKQKGWRSNGTDNTTTDLDIADLKAAKYLVLELSSAPTGGLQIVWQGNYNSNWDWNQTDGILASGVPDATKGAALSEDFVLTIELSLALTNYSQLASCTQAKFLLGYFSPDIAGLGITSAYLVIE
;
A
#
# COMPACT_ATOMS: atom_id res chain seq x y z
N MET A 1 -13.90 41.32 -10.93
CA MET A 1 -13.33 41.94 -12.15
C MET A 1 -12.17 41.08 -12.63
N LYS A 2 -12.18 40.67 -13.91
CA LYS A 2 -11.11 40.06 -14.76
C LYS A 2 -10.44 38.77 -14.22
N LYS A 3 -10.76 37.58 -14.77
CA LYS A 3 -10.13 36.86 -15.93
C LYS A 3 -8.70 36.39 -15.58
N TYR A 4 -8.21 35.14 -15.72
CA TYR A 4 -8.27 34.04 -16.71
C TYR A 4 -7.86 32.74 -15.94
N SER A 5 -8.35 31.51 -16.12
CA SER A 5 -8.49 30.55 -17.24
C SER A 5 -7.17 30.08 -17.89
N TRP A 6 -7.01 28.74 -17.88
CA TRP A 6 -6.18 27.83 -18.71
C TRP A 6 -4.80 27.37 -18.20
N VAL A 7 -4.51 26.09 -18.56
CA VAL A 7 -3.25 25.31 -18.60
C VAL A 7 -3.22 24.17 -17.56
N ALA A 8 -3.07 22.89 -17.89
CA ALA A 8 -3.20 22.10 -19.12
C ALA A 8 -3.22 20.63 -18.68
N VAL A 9 -4.23 19.87 -19.12
CA VAL A 9 -4.27 18.42 -19.01
C VAL A 9 -3.31 17.86 -20.05
N ILE A 10 -2.21 17.24 -19.60
CA ILE A 10 -1.34 16.45 -20.49
C ILE A 10 -1.85 15.01 -20.41
N LEU A 11 -2.75 14.71 -21.35
CA LEU A 11 -3.19 13.36 -21.69
C LEU A 11 -2.21 12.86 -22.77
N LEU A 12 -1.28 11.98 -22.39
CA LEU A 12 -0.37 11.34 -23.33
C LEU A 12 -1.08 10.15 -23.98
N VAL A 13 -1.75 10.43 -25.10
CA VAL A 13 -2.25 9.43 -26.06
C VAL A 13 -1.12 9.09 -27.02
N PHE A 14 -0.62 7.86 -26.99
CA PHE A 14 0.25 7.34 -28.04
C PHE A 14 -0.59 6.85 -29.24
N PRO A 15 -0.35 7.36 -30.46
CA PRO A 15 -1.05 6.88 -31.65
C PRO A 15 -0.41 5.61 -32.23
N LEU A 16 -1.29 4.70 -32.63
CA LEU A 16 -1.03 3.48 -33.41
C LEU A 16 -0.13 3.72 -34.62
N ALA A 17 0.83 2.83 -34.83
CA ALA A 17 1.43 2.57 -36.15
C ALA A 17 0.79 1.30 -36.73
N PHE A 18 -0.14 1.46 -37.68
CA PHE A 18 -0.62 0.41 -38.58
C PHE A 18 0.01 0.62 -39.97
N PHE A 19 0.93 -0.27 -40.35
CA PHE A 19 1.34 -0.63 -41.72
C PHE A 19 2.15 -1.95 -41.58
N GLY A 20 1.83 -3.10 -42.16
CA GLY A 20 0.77 -3.52 -43.07
C GLY A 20 0.89 -5.03 -43.33
N CYS A 21 -0.26 -5.64 -43.63
CA CYS A 21 -0.54 -6.80 -44.49
C CYS A 21 0.44 -8.00 -44.61
N GLY A 22 -0.07 -9.19 -44.28
CA GLY A 22 -0.08 -10.33 -45.20
C GLY A 22 0.74 -11.57 -44.79
N GLY A 23 0.09 -12.55 -44.15
CA GLY A 23 0.70 -13.87 -43.92
C GLY A 23 -0.31 -14.86 -43.32
N ASN A 24 -0.78 -15.76 -44.15
CA ASN A 24 -1.80 -16.78 -43.90
C ASN A 24 -1.29 -17.90 -42.98
N GLY A 25 -2.07 -18.25 -41.96
CA GLY A 25 -2.16 -19.63 -41.45
C GLY A 25 -1.70 -19.86 -40.02
N GLY A 26 -2.61 -20.46 -39.24
CA GLY A 26 -2.26 -21.47 -38.25
C GLY A 26 -2.16 -20.96 -36.82
N ASP A 27 -3.02 -21.57 -36.00
CA ASP A 27 -2.80 -21.92 -34.61
C ASP A 27 -3.29 -20.91 -33.58
N ASP A 28 -4.50 -21.21 -33.12
CA ASP A 28 -4.95 -21.14 -31.74
C ASP A 28 -3.77 -21.05 -30.76
N ASP A 29 -3.64 -19.93 -30.06
CA ASP A 29 -3.38 -19.92 -28.64
C ASP A 29 -3.88 -18.57 -28.10
N ASP A 30 -4.81 -18.66 -27.15
CA ASP A 30 -5.33 -17.54 -26.37
C ASP A 30 -4.27 -17.14 -25.32
N ASP A 31 -3.12 -16.60 -25.74
CA ASP A 31 -2.22 -15.87 -24.85
C ASP A 31 -2.72 -14.44 -24.67
N ASP A 32 -3.82 -14.36 -23.88
CA ASP A 32 -4.20 -13.18 -23.10
C ASP A 32 -3.03 -12.84 -22.16
N ILE A 33 -2.02 -12.19 -22.73
CA ILE A 33 -1.05 -11.38 -22.01
C ILE A 33 -1.90 -10.32 -21.32
N THR A 34 -2.19 -10.55 -20.04
CA THR A 34 -2.77 -9.53 -19.18
C THR A 34 -1.87 -8.30 -19.28
N ASP A 35 -2.35 -7.28 -20.00
CA ASP A 35 -1.76 -5.94 -20.05
C ASP A 35 -1.35 -5.55 -18.63
N GLY A 36 -0.12 -5.05 -18.48
CA GLY A 36 0.60 -4.83 -17.22
C GLY A 36 0.00 -3.80 -16.26
N GLU A 37 -1.28 -3.96 -15.94
CA GLU A 37 -2.00 -3.25 -14.90
C GLU A 37 -1.59 -3.80 -13.53
N PRO A 38 -1.34 -2.92 -12.54
CA PRO A 38 -0.96 -3.35 -11.21
C PRO A 38 -2.09 -4.14 -10.55
N ARG A 39 -1.73 -5.26 -9.89
CA ARG A 39 -2.70 -6.09 -9.17
C ARG A 39 -3.00 -5.47 -7.80
N ILE A 40 -4.28 -5.39 -7.45
CA ILE A 40 -4.75 -4.87 -6.16
C ILE A 40 -5.13 -6.02 -5.23
N VAL A 41 -4.73 -5.93 -3.96
CA VAL A 41 -5.13 -6.85 -2.89
C VAL A 41 -5.78 -6.07 -1.75
N GLU A 42 -7.10 -6.20 -1.62
CA GLU A 42 -7.87 -5.61 -0.52
C GLU A 42 -7.48 -6.22 0.82
N LEU A 43 -7.21 -5.37 1.81
CA LEU A 43 -6.81 -5.80 3.15
C LEU A 43 -7.99 -5.91 4.11
N GLY A 44 -9.12 -5.29 3.76
CA GLY A 44 -10.31 -5.22 4.61
C GLY A 44 -10.07 -4.48 5.93
N ASP A 45 -10.94 -4.75 6.91
CA ASP A 45 -10.82 -4.18 8.25
C ASP A 45 -9.51 -4.60 8.92
N PHE A 46 -9.04 -3.78 9.87
CA PHE A 46 -7.93 -4.15 10.73
C PHE A 46 -8.22 -5.44 11.50
N THR A 47 -7.64 -6.56 11.05
CA THR A 47 -7.86 -7.88 11.65
C THR A 47 -6.97 -8.14 12.86
N TRP A 48 -5.95 -7.32 13.08
CA TRP A 48 -5.04 -7.45 14.21
C TRP A 48 -4.97 -6.16 15.03
N ILE A 49 -5.09 -6.33 16.35
CA ILE A 49 -5.10 -5.27 17.34
C ILE A 49 -3.91 -5.50 18.26
N ASN A 50 -3.09 -4.47 18.47
CA ASN A 50 -2.08 -4.52 19.51
C ASN A 50 -2.75 -4.35 20.88
N ASN A 51 -2.72 -5.39 21.72
CA ASN A 51 -3.36 -5.37 23.04
C ASN A 51 -2.77 -4.31 23.99
N ASP A 52 -1.55 -3.85 23.75
CA ASP A 52 -0.92 -2.82 24.58
C ASP A 52 -1.39 -1.41 24.21
N ASN A 53 -1.82 -1.21 22.97
CA ASN A 53 -2.25 0.09 22.43
C ASN A 53 -3.44 -0.04 21.45
N PRO A 54 -4.56 -0.66 21.87
CA PRO A 54 -5.63 -1.07 20.96
C PRO A 54 -6.33 0.11 20.25
N ASP A 55 -6.31 1.27 20.89
CA ASP A 55 -6.92 2.50 20.38
C ASP A 55 -6.01 3.26 19.41
N LYS A 56 -4.70 2.96 19.40
CA LYS A 56 -3.70 3.72 18.64
C LYS A 56 -2.98 2.90 17.58
N GLN A 57 -3.01 1.57 17.71
CA GLN A 57 -2.29 0.67 16.82
C GLN A 57 -3.18 -0.47 16.35
N LYS A 58 -3.34 -0.54 15.03
CA LYS A 58 -4.08 -1.59 14.36
C LYS A 58 -3.37 -2.00 13.09
N GLY A 59 -3.58 -3.23 12.66
CA GLY A 59 -2.83 -3.76 11.56
C GLY A 59 -3.48 -4.98 10.93
N TRP A 60 -2.69 -5.58 10.05
CA TRP A 60 -3.02 -6.82 9.40
C TRP A 60 -1.86 -7.80 9.59
N ARG A 61 -2.16 -9.07 9.38
CA ARG A 61 -1.20 -10.16 9.49
C ARG A 61 -1.40 -11.12 8.34
N SER A 62 -0.31 -11.65 7.83
CA SER A 62 -0.37 -12.68 6.80
C SER A 62 -0.90 -13.99 7.37
N ASN A 63 -1.41 -14.85 6.49
CA ASN A 63 -1.98 -16.14 6.86
C ASN A 63 -1.01 -17.00 7.68
N GLY A 64 -1.53 -17.70 8.69
CA GLY A 64 -0.77 -18.57 9.61
C GLY A 64 -0.06 -17.83 10.74
N THR A 65 0.06 -16.51 10.68
CA THR A 65 0.68 -15.71 11.74
C THR A 65 -0.14 -15.80 13.03
N ASP A 66 0.52 -16.04 14.17
CA ASP A 66 -0.12 -16.32 15.47
C ASP A 66 -1.19 -17.43 15.40
N ASN A 67 -0.96 -18.44 14.55
CA ASN A 67 -1.90 -19.54 14.30
C ASN A 67 -3.29 -19.07 13.84
N THR A 68 -3.37 -17.92 13.17
CA THR A 68 -4.64 -17.38 12.67
C THR A 68 -4.71 -17.47 11.15
N THR A 69 -5.89 -17.86 10.65
CA THR A 69 -6.21 -17.78 9.23
C THR A 69 -6.64 -16.36 8.86
N THR A 70 -6.02 -15.80 7.83
CA THR A 70 -6.40 -14.51 7.22
C THR A 70 -6.35 -14.63 5.70
N ASP A 71 -6.96 -13.68 5.00
CA ASP A 71 -6.99 -13.66 3.54
C ASP A 71 -5.73 -13.04 2.91
N LEU A 72 -4.81 -12.51 3.72
CA LEU A 72 -3.56 -11.92 3.25
C LEU A 72 -2.47 -12.99 3.10
N ASP A 73 -2.10 -13.32 1.87
CA ASP A 73 -0.93 -14.16 1.60
C ASP A 73 0.37 -13.37 1.87
N ILE A 74 1.37 -14.05 2.44
CA ILE A 74 2.71 -13.47 2.59
C ILE A 74 3.35 -13.17 1.23
N ALA A 75 3.02 -13.94 0.17
CA ALA A 75 3.49 -13.70 -1.18
C ALA A 75 3.01 -12.35 -1.71
N ASP A 76 1.74 -12.02 -1.47
CA ASP A 76 1.16 -10.72 -1.87
C ASP A 76 1.83 -9.57 -1.12
N LEU A 77 2.08 -9.73 0.19
CA LEU A 77 2.79 -8.72 0.97
C LEU A 77 4.23 -8.49 0.49
N LYS A 78 4.92 -9.56 0.05
CA LYS A 78 6.29 -9.46 -0.50
C LYS A 78 6.33 -8.77 -1.86
N ALA A 79 5.30 -8.99 -2.68
CA ALA A 79 5.19 -8.42 -4.01
C ALA A 79 4.60 -6.99 -3.99
N ALA A 80 4.00 -6.58 -2.87
CA ALA A 80 3.45 -5.25 -2.72
C ALA A 80 4.54 -4.17 -2.74
N LYS A 81 4.34 -3.19 -3.60
CA LYS A 81 5.15 -1.97 -3.67
C LYS A 81 4.57 -0.85 -2.81
N TYR A 82 3.25 -0.71 -2.84
CA TYR A 82 2.53 0.33 -2.10
C TYR A 82 1.48 -0.26 -1.16
N LEU A 83 1.33 0.36 0.00
CA LEU A 83 0.11 0.35 0.80
C LEU A 83 -0.66 1.63 0.49
N VAL A 84 -1.93 1.50 0.09
CA VAL A 84 -2.80 2.64 -0.17
C VAL A 84 -3.93 2.64 0.83
N LEU A 85 -4.19 3.81 1.41
CA LEU A 85 -5.26 4.07 2.36
C LEU A 85 -6.16 5.16 1.79
N GLU A 86 -7.43 4.86 1.57
CA GLU A 86 -8.42 5.89 1.28
C GLU A 86 -8.96 6.42 2.59
N LEU A 87 -8.94 7.74 2.75
CA LEU A 87 -9.35 8.41 3.97
C LEU A 87 -10.63 9.21 3.72
N SER A 88 -11.51 9.23 4.70
CA SER A 88 -12.74 10.04 4.69
C SER A 88 -12.48 11.55 4.86
N SER A 89 -11.27 11.94 5.30
CA SER A 89 -10.87 13.33 5.49
C SER A 89 -9.35 13.45 5.57
N ALA A 90 -8.84 14.68 5.48
CA ALA A 90 -7.42 14.96 5.69
C ALA A 90 -6.94 14.48 7.08
N PRO A 91 -5.83 13.74 7.15
CA PRO A 91 -5.27 13.33 8.44
C PRO A 91 -4.72 14.53 9.19
N THR A 92 -4.73 14.47 10.53
CA THR A 92 -4.26 15.57 11.41
C THR A 92 -3.21 15.13 12.42
N GLY A 93 -3.06 13.82 12.63
CA GLY A 93 -2.12 13.22 13.57
C GLY A 93 -0.82 12.76 12.94
N GLY A 94 0.05 12.18 13.76
CA GLY A 94 1.26 11.51 13.29
C GLY A 94 0.98 10.05 12.94
N LEU A 95 1.57 9.51 11.88
CA LEU A 95 1.45 8.10 11.50
C LEU A 95 2.83 7.45 11.54
N GLN A 96 2.90 6.27 12.12
CA GLN A 96 4.03 5.35 12.04
C GLN A 96 3.56 4.06 11.36
N ILE A 97 4.49 3.40 10.68
CA ILE A 97 4.32 2.03 10.23
C ILE A 97 5.27 1.14 11.02
N VAL A 98 4.74 0.02 11.51
CA VAL A 98 5.48 -0.96 12.30
C VAL A 98 5.31 -2.30 11.60
N TRP A 99 6.35 -3.12 11.52
CA TRP A 99 6.21 -4.49 11.03
C TRP A 99 7.08 -5.47 11.81
N GLN A 100 6.66 -6.73 11.78
CA GLN A 100 7.43 -7.88 12.26
C GLN A 100 7.34 -8.98 11.22
N GLY A 101 8.37 -9.80 11.14
CA GLY A 101 8.32 -11.04 10.40
C GLY A 101 9.20 -12.08 11.05
N ASN A 102 8.99 -13.34 10.66
CA ASN A 102 9.76 -14.46 11.17
C ASN A 102 11.11 -14.67 10.47
N TYR A 103 11.66 -13.62 9.84
CA TYR A 103 13.03 -13.66 9.28
C TYR A 103 14.09 -13.89 10.38
N ASN A 104 13.74 -13.62 11.64
CA ASN A 104 14.52 -14.00 12.80
C ASN A 104 13.66 -14.73 13.85
N SER A 105 14.32 -15.43 14.78
CA SER A 105 13.63 -16.20 15.83
C SER A 105 12.92 -15.33 16.87
N ASN A 106 13.27 -14.04 16.96
CA ASN A 106 12.82 -13.13 18.00
C ASN A 106 11.59 -12.32 17.60
N TRP A 107 11.20 -12.36 16.32
CA TRP A 107 10.16 -11.49 15.75
C TRP A 107 10.41 -10.02 16.09
N ASP A 108 11.64 -9.53 15.86
CA ASP A 108 11.98 -8.16 16.27
C ASP A 108 11.10 -7.12 15.57
N TRP A 109 10.68 -6.13 16.36
CA TRP A 109 9.88 -4.99 15.90
C TRP A 109 10.73 -4.06 15.04
N ASN A 110 10.30 -3.80 13.81
CA ASN A 110 10.84 -2.77 12.94
C ASN A 110 9.82 -1.64 12.83
N GLN A 111 10.25 -0.41 13.10
CA GLN A 111 9.36 0.75 13.15
C GLN A 111 9.94 1.91 12.36
N THR A 112 9.06 2.61 11.65
CA THR A 112 9.36 3.86 10.98
C THR A 112 8.35 4.91 11.39
N ASP A 113 8.83 5.94 12.09
CA ASP A 113 8.02 7.02 12.61
C ASP A 113 7.88 8.16 11.62
N GLY A 114 6.77 8.88 11.71
CA GLY A 114 6.57 10.12 10.97
C GLY A 114 6.36 9.91 9.47
N ILE A 115 5.71 8.81 9.09
CA ILE A 115 5.08 8.64 7.76
C ILE A 115 4.14 9.84 7.51
N LEU A 116 3.37 10.20 8.54
CA LEU A 116 2.75 11.51 8.67
C LEU A 116 3.31 12.22 9.90
N ALA A 117 3.56 13.52 9.78
CA ALA A 117 3.87 14.41 10.90
C ALA A 117 2.82 15.53 10.95
N SER A 118 1.93 15.48 11.96
CA SER A 118 0.80 16.42 12.07
C SER A 118 -0.06 16.50 10.80
N GLY A 119 -0.36 15.34 10.20
CA GLY A 119 -1.13 15.23 8.97
C GLY A 119 -0.34 15.44 7.67
N VAL A 120 0.91 15.87 7.74
CA VAL A 120 1.74 16.12 6.56
C VAL A 120 2.51 14.86 6.17
N PRO A 121 2.39 14.36 4.92
CA PRO A 121 3.14 13.19 4.47
C PRO A 121 4.64 13.49 4.29
N ASP A 122 5.48 12.53 4.68
CA ASP A 122 6.93 12.57 4.49
C ASP A 122 7.34 11.69 3.29
N ALA A 123 7.62 12.33 2.16
CA ALA A 123 8.04 11.65 0.93
C ALA A 123 9.36 10.87 1.09
N THR A 124 10.24 11.27 2.02
CA THR A 124 11.48 10.52 2.27
C THR A 124 11.25 9.19 2.96
N LYS A 125 10.05 9.00 3.52
CA LYS A 125 9.56 7.75 4.11
C LYS A 125 8.45 7.12 3.28
N GLY A 126 8.39 7.46 2.00
CA GLY A 126 7.47 6.86 1.02
C GLY A 126 6.04 7.35 1.10
N ALA A 127 5.71 8.38 1.88
CA ALA A 127 4.34 8.85 2.02
C ALA A 127 4.00 9.96 1.01
N ALA A 128 2.82 9.86 0.38
CA ALA A 128 2.21 10.90 -0.43
C ALA A 128 0.70 10.93 -0.21
N LEU A 129 0.12 12.13 -0.09
CA LEU A 129 -1.32 12.33 0.11
C LEU A 129 -1.89 13.09 -1.09
N SER A 130 -2.92 12.54 -1.74
CA SER A 130 -3.64 13.21 -2.83
C SER A 130 -4.65 14.25 -2.31
N GLU A 131 -5.19 15.07 -3.23
CA GLU A 131 -6.27 16.01 -2.92
C GLU A 131 -7.58 15.30 -2.51
N ASP A 132 -7.77 14.06 -2.96
CA ASP A 132 -8.91 13.19 -2.63
C ASP A 132 -8.67 12.33 -1.36
N PHE A 133 -7.69 12.71 -0.54
CA PHE A 133 -7.31 12.02 0.70
C PHE A 133 -6.92 10.55 0.52
N VAL A 134 -6.28 10.23 -0.60
CA VAL A 134 -5.65 8.93 -0.82
C VAL A 134 -4.21 9.01 -0.34
N LEU A 135 -3.90 8.32 0.76
CA LEU A 135 -2.56 8.21 1.30
C LEU A 135 -1.88 6.98 0.71
N THR A 136 -0.87 7.22 -0.14
CA THR A 136 -0.01 6.17 -0.71
C THR A 136 1.28 6.09 0.09
N ILE A 137 1.67 4.87 0.46
CA ILE A 137 2.88 4.58 1.24
C ILE A 137 3.72 3.56 0.47
N GLU A 138 4.87 3.99 -0.04
CA GLU A 138 5.85 3.09 -0.65
C GLU A 138 6.54 2.24 0.42
N LEU A 139 6.30 0.93 0.39
CA LEU A 139 6.75 0.01 1.43
C LEU A 139 8.27 -0.09 1.51
N SER A 140 8.97 0.03 0.37
CA SER A 140 10.43 -0.04 0.30
C SER A 140 11.13 1.07 1.10
N LEU A 141 10.50 2.25 1.17
CA LEU A 141 10.97 3.42 1.90
C LEU A 141 10.41 3.48 3.32
N ALA A 142 9.15 3.06 3.48
CA ALA A 142 8.45 3.15 4.74
C ALA A 142 8.85 2.04 5.73
N LEU A 143 9.24 0.85 5.27
CA LEU A 143 9.55 -0.28 6.17
C LEU A 143 11.05 -0.34 6.48
N THR A 144 11.40 -0.07 7.74
CA THR A 144 12.75 -0.34 8.24
C THR A 144 13.11 -1.80 8.04
N ASN A 145 14.29 -2.10 7.49
CA ASN A 145 14.72 -3.46 7.14
C ASN A 145 13.82 -4.17 6.10
N TYR A 146 13.17 -3.44 5.19
CA TYR A 146 12.30 -3.98 4.13
C TYR A 146 12.86 -5.22 3.40
N SER A 147 14.16 -5.24 3.11
CA SER A 147 14.82 -6.37 2.43
C SER A 147 14.69 -7.72 3.16
N GLN A 148 14.46 -7.71 4.48
CA GLN A 148 14.25 -8.93 5.26
C GLN A 148 12.88 -9.57 5.00
N LEU A 149 11.90 -8.79 4.53
CA LEU A 149 10.55 -9.27 4.22
C LEU A 149 10.58 -10.42 3.21
N ALA A 150 11.50 -10.38 2.24
CA ALA A 150 11.66 -11.42 1.22
C ALA A 150 11.89 -12.82 1.81
N SER A 151 12.54 -12.92 2.97
CA SER A 151 12.84 -14.18 3.66
C SER A 151 11.72 -14.66 4.60
N CYS A 152 10.75 -13.81 4.92
CA CYS A 152 9.67 -14.15 5.85
C CYS A 152 8.73 -15.19 5.24
N THR A 153 8.21 -16.10 6.04
CA THR A 153 7.01 -16.90 5.66
C THR A 153 5.76 -16.39 6.35
N GLN A 154 5.91 -15.50 7.34
CA GLN A 154 4.82 -14.88 8.09
C GLN A 154 5.23 -13.46 8.49
N ALA A 155 4.27 -12.53 8.47
CA ALA A 155 4.51 -11.14 8.86
C ALA A 155 3.26 -10.47 9.43
N LYS A 156 3.49 -9.41 10.19
CA LYS A 156 2.48 -8.48 10.70
C LYS A 156 2.91 -7.07 10.32
N PHE A 157 1.96 -6.21 9.99
CA PHE A 157 2.21 -4.78 9.87
C PHE A 157 1.11 -4.00 10.59
N LEU A 158 1.50 -2.96 11.34
CA LEU A 158 0.61 -2.06 12.04
C LEU A 158 0.78 -0.64 11.52
N LEU A 159 -0.33 0.06 11.53
CA LEU A 159 -0.39 1.50 11.54
C LEU A 159 -0.53 1.94 13.00
N GLY A 160 0.43 2.75 13.46
CA GLY A 160 0.30 3.48 14.70
C GLY A 160 -0.06 4.93 14.41
N TYR A 161 -1.16 5.42 14.98
CA TYR A 161 -1.59 6.79 14.76
C TYR A 161 -1.60 7.58 16.06
N PHE A 162 -0.79 8.63 16.07
CA PHE A 162 -0.60 9.57 17.17
C PHE A 162 -1.58 10.73 17.00
N SER A 163 -2.84 10.39 17.24
CA SER A 163 -4.03 11.23 17.41
C SER A 163 -4.83 10.60 18.58
N PRO A 164 -5.93 11.16 19.12
CA PRO A 164 -6.67 10.53 20.22
C PRO A 164 -6.96 9.05 20.02
N ASP A 165 -7.27 8.62 18.78
CA ASP A 165 -7.39 7.21 18.39
C ASP A 165 -7.11 7.01 16.88
N ILE A 166 -6.93 5.75 16.48
CA ILE A 166 -6.72 5.29 15.09
C ILE A 166 -7.97 5.47 14.20
N ALA A 167 -9.17 5.53 14.78
CA ALA A 167 -10.39 5.78 14.01
C ALA A 167 -10.41 7.21 13.46
N GLY A 168 -9.75 8.15 14.14
CA GLY A 168 -9.51 9.51 13.66
C GLY A 168 -8.57 9.63 12.46
N LEU A 169 -7.93 8.54 12.00
CA LEU A 169 -7.27 8.52 10.69
C LEU A 169 -8.30 8.45 9.56
N GLY A 170 -9.51 7.95 9.85
CA GLY A 170 -10.64 7.99 8.92
C GLY A 170 -10.53 7.03 7.74
N ILE A 171 -9.77 5.94 7.86
CA ILE A 171 -9.58 4.94 6.79
C ILE A 171 -10.94 4.33 6.41
N THR A 172 -11.28 4.44 5.13
CA THR A 172 -12.48 3.83 4.53
C THR A 172 -12.17 2.57 3.75
N SER A 173 -10.96 2.46 3.19
CA SER A 173 -10.44 1.27 2.52
C SER A 173 -8.92 1.21 2.64
N ALA A 174 -8.38 0.01 2.54
CA ALA A 174 -6.94 -0.24 2.57
C ALA A 174 -6.60 -1.41 1.65
N TYR A 175 -5.61 -1.21 0.78
CA TYR A 175 -5.20 -2.23 -0.17
C TYR A 175 -3.69 -2.16 -0.46
N LEU A 176 -3.16 -3.28 -0.92
CA LEU A 176 -1.80 -3.38 -1.46
C LEU A 176 -1.84 -3.27 -2.97
N VAL A 177 -0.85 -2.58 -3.53
CA VAL A 177 -0.59 -2.53 -4.97
C VAL A 177 0.64 -3.38 -5.26
N ILE A 178 0.46 -4.42 -6.05
CA ILE A 178 1.49 -5.37 -6.48
C ILE A 178 1.98 -4.97 -7.88
N GLU A 179 3.31 -4.86 -8.02
CA GLU A 179 4.02 -4.54 -9.27
C GLU A 179 5.15 -5.54 -9.54
#